data_AF-A0A1G3QLC1-F1
#
_entry.id   AF-A0A1G3QLC1-F1
#
_cell.length_a   1.000
_cell.length_b   1.000
_cell.length_c   1.000
_cell.angle_alpha   90.00
_cell.angle_beta   90.00
_cell.angle_gamma   90.00
#
_symmetry.space_group_name_H-M   'P 1'
#
loop_
_entity.id
_entity.type
_entity.pdbx_description
1 polymer ?
#
loop_
_entity_poly.entity_id
_entity_poly.type
_entity_poly.pdbx_seq_one_letter_code
_entity_poly.pdbx_strand_id
1 'polypeptide(L)' 'MIRREGSMPAVAPIEELREVDARVKEFQASFPEAYAALTDLLKKYRKVGYKNIAKLLMNEATPEKLKGEAGS' A
#
# COMPACT_ATOMS: atom_id res chain seq x y z
N MET A 1 15.05 2.51 -22.51
CA MET A 1 15.66 1.95 -21.29
C MET A 1 14.53 1.67 -20.31
N ILE A 2 14.09 0.42 -20.21
CA ILE A 2 13.05 0.02 -19.27
C ILE A 2 13.66 0.08 -17.88
N ARG A 3 13.17 0.98 -17.01
CA ARG A 3 13.51 0.94 -15.58
C ARG A 3 12.98 -0.39 -15.07
N ARG A 4 13.87 -1.38 -14.88
CA ARG A 4 13.56 -2.54 -14.05
C ARG A 4 13.21 -1.97 -12.68
N GLU A 5 11.99 -2.24 -12.20
CA GLU A 5 11.65 -2.09 -10.79
C GLU A 5 12.74 -2.82 -10.00
N GLY A 6 13.63 -2.04 -9.38
CA GLY A 6 14.61 -2.56 -8.45
C GLY A 6 13.84 -3.27 -7.35
N SER A 7 14.28 -4.49 -7.05
CA SER A 7 13.87 -5.27 -5.90
C SER A 7 13.70 -4.33 -4.70
N MET A 8 12.46 -4.02 -4.31
CA MET A 8 12.22 -3.31 -3.05
C MET A 8 12.94 -4.14 -1.99
N PRO A 9 13.88 -3.58 -1.22
CA PRO A 9 14.45 -4.33 -0.11
C PRO A 9 13.27 -4.80 0.76
N ALA A 10 13.30 -6.06 1.20
CA ALA A 10 12.26 -6.61 2.06
C ALA A 10 12.05 -5.79 3.36
N VAL A 11 13.01 -4.89 3.66
CA VAL A 11 12.96 -3.89 4.72
C VAL A 11 13.49 -2.57 4.13
N ALA A 12 12.65 -1.53 4.07
CA ALA A 12 13.09 -0.17 3.71
C ALA A 12 14.07 0.40 4.75
N PRO A 13 15.00 1.30 4.35
CA PRO A 13 15.85 2.01 5.30
C PRO A 13 15.04 2.72 6.40
N ILE A 14 15.61 2.85 7.61
CA ILE A 14 14.90 3.44 8.75
C ILE A 14 14.51 4.90 8.52
N GLU A 15 15.30 5.64 7.73
CA GLU A 15 15.02 7.02 7.35
C GLU A 15 13.73 7.12 6.52
N GLU A 16 13.56 6.22 5.54
CA GLU A 16 12.35 6.15 4.71
C GLU A 16 11.13 5.75 5.54
N LEU A 17 11.28 4.80 6.46
CA LEU A 17 10.21 4.43 7.40
C LEU A 17 9.77 5.61 8.29
N ARG A 18 10.72 6.44 8.75
CA ARG A 18 10.43 7.64 9.54
C ARG A 18 9.72 8.70 8.72
N GLU A 19 10.12 8.89 7.47
CA GLU A 19 9.44 9.81 6.57
C GLU A 19 7.99 9.38 6.33
N VAL A 20 7.76 8.10 6.02
CA VAL A 20 6.42 7.55 5.84
C VAL A 20 5.58 7.70 7.11
N ASP A 21 6.12 7.40 8.30
CA ASP A 21 5.41 7.59 9.58
C ASP A 21 4.98 9.05 9.80
N ALA A 22 5.87 10.01 9.53
CA ALA A 22 5.53 11.43 9.63
C ALA A 22 4.40 11.83 8.68
N ARG A 23 4.43 11.34 7.42
CA ARG A 23 3.39 11.59 6.43
C ARG A 23 2.05 10.94 6.78
N VAL A 24 2.07 9.74 7.34
CA VAL A 24 0.85 9.07 7.82
C VAL A 24 0.21 9.86 8.97
N LYS A 25 1.02 10.36 9.91
CA LYS A 25 0.53 11.21 11.01
C LYS A 25 -0.05 12.54 10.51
N GLU A 26 0.62 13.18 9.56
CA GLU A 26 0.12 14.40 8.92
C GLU A 26 -1.22 14.15 8.23
N PHE A 27 -1.31 13.08 7.43
CA PHE A 27 -2.56 12.68 6.76
C PHE A 27 -3.69 12.39 7.76
N GLN A 28 -3.40 11.66 8.85
CA GLN A 28 -4.37 11.39 9.92
C GLN A 28 -4.88 12.68 10.56
N ALA A 29 -4.00 13.65 10.82
CA ALA A 29 -4.37 14.93 11.42
C ALA A 29 -5.20 15.79 10.46
N SER A 30 -4.88 15.80 9.17
CA SER A 30 -5.59 16.58 8.16
C SER A 30 -6.92 15.97 7.71
N PHE A 31 -7.04 14.63 7.74
CA PHE A 31 -8.20 13.90 7.23
C PHE A 31 -8.60 12.73 8.14
N PRO A 32 -9.07 13.00 9.38
CA PRO A 32 -9.30 11.96 10.38
C PRO A 32 -10.36 10.92 9.94
N GLU A 33 -11.44 11.33 9.28
CA GLU A 33 -12.49 10.41 8.81
C GLU A 33 -12.00 9.55 7.65
N ALA A 34 -11.25 10.13 6.71
CA ALA A 34 -10.68 9.39 5.58
C ALA A 34 -9.65 8.37 6.06
N TYR A 35 -8.81 8.77 7.02
CA TYR A 35 -7.86 7.86 7.68
C TYR A 35 -8.59 6.72 8.39
N ALA A 36 -9.62 7.01 9.18
CA ALA A 36 -10.42 5.97 9.85
C ALA A 36 -11.00 4.98 8.82
N ALA A 37 -11.66 5.46 7.77
CA ALA A 37 -12.25 4.62 6.72
C ALA A 37 -11.19 3.76 6.00
N LEU A 38 -10.03 4.33 5.66
CA LEU A 38 -8.94 3.60 5.01
C LEU A 38 -8.33 2.54 5.93
N THR A 39 -8.11 2.86 7.21
CA THR A 39 -7.57 1.88 8.17
C THR A 39 -8.55 0.73 8.41
N ASP A 40 -9.86 0.99 8.43
CA ASP A 40 -10.88 -0.05 8.57
C ASP A 40 -10.95 -0.95 7.34
N LEU A 41 -10.85 -0.37 6.13
CA LEU A 41 -10.71 -1.13 4.89
C LEU A 41 -9.49 -2.06 4.94
N LEU A 42 -8.33 -1.54 5.32
CA LEU A 42 -7.08 -2.32 5.41
C LEU A 42 -7.18 -3.44 6.45
N LYS A 43 -7.76 -3.18 7.63
CA LYS A 43 -7.97 -4.19 8.69
C LYS A 43 -8.93 -5.29 8.24
N LYS A 44 -10.06 -4.92 7.63
CA LYS A 44 -11.10 -5.86 7.18
C LYS A 44 -10.58 -6.84 6.12
N TYR A 45 -9.76 -6.35 5.19
CA TYR A 45 -9.29 -7.13 4.05
C TYR A 45 -7.82 -7.57 4.16
N ARG A 46 -7.24 -7.63 5.36
CA ARG A 46 -5.84 -8.04 5.58
C ARG A 46 -5.43 -9.34 4.88
N LYS A 47 -6.37 -10.28 4.69
CA LYS A 47 -6.17 -11.56 3.98
C LYS A 47 -5.84 -11.38 2.48
N VAL A 48 -6.21 -10.26 1.88
CA VAL A 48 -5.91 -9.91 0.48
C VAL A 48 -4.46 -9.45 0.32
N GLY A 49 -3.81 -8.99 1.40
CA GLY A 49 -2.46 -8.44 1.42
C GLY A 49 -2.41 -6.94 1.09
N TYR A 50 -1.64 -6.18 1.88
CA TYR A 50 -1.58 -4.71 1.75
C TYR A 50 -1.10 -4.23 0.37
N LYS A 51 -0.15 -4.95 -0.25
CA LYS A 51 0.32 -4.65 -1.62
C LYS A 51 -0.82 -4.67 -2.64
N ASN A 52 -1.70 -5.67 -2.56
CA ASN A 52 -2.83 -5.81 -3.48
C ASN A 52 -3.87 -4.71 -3.26
N ILE A 53 -4.13 -4.36 -2.00
CA ILE A 53 -5.03 -3.24 -1.68
C ILE A 53 -4.44 -1.92 -2.20
N ALA A 54 -3.14 -1.69 -2.04
CA ALA A 54 -2.47 -0.50 -2.57
C ALA A 54 -2.53 -0.43 -4.10
N LYS A 55 -2.26 -1.54 -4.82
CA LYS A 55 -2.42 -1.62 -6.28
C LYS A 55 -3.83 -1.23 -6.73
N LEU A 56 -4.87 -1.69 -6.03
CA LEU A 56 -6.26 -1.33 -6.33
C LEU A 56 -6.54 0.15 -6.04
N LEU A 57 -6.07 0.69 -4.91
CA LEU A 57 -6.23 2.09 -4.53
C LEU A 57 -5.60 3.04 -5.57
N MET A 58 -4.44 2.66 -6.12
CA MET A 58 -3.69 3.44 -7.10
C MET A 58 -4.13 3.17 -8.55
N ASN A 59 -5.16 2.34 -8.77
CA ASN A 59 -5.62 1.89 -10.09
C ASN A 59 -4.52 1.20 -10.94
N GLU A 60 -3.51 0.61 -10.29
CA GLU A 60 -2.41 -0.10 -10.94
C GLU A 60 -2.80 -1.52 -11.35
N ALA A 61 -3.84 -2.09 -10.73
CA ALA A 61 -4.36 -3.40 -11.05
C ALA A 61 -5.89 -3.45 -10.97
N THR A 62 -6.48 -4.48 -11.58
CA THR A 62 -7.88 -4.86 -11.38
C THR A 62 -7.94 -6.16 -10.58
N PRO A 63 -9.08 -6.48 -9.94
CA PRO A 63 -9.25 -7.75 -9.23
C PRO A 63 -8.92 -8.99 -10.08
N GLU A 64 -9.30 -8.97 -11.37
CA GLU A 64 -9.07 -10.06 -12.31
C GLU A 64 -7.57 -10.28 -12.56
N LYS A 65 -6.79 -9.20 -12.68
CA LYS A 65 -5.32 -9.27 -12.85
C LYS A 65 -4.65 -9.83 -11.59
N LEU A 66 -5.06 -9.37 -10.41
CA LEU A 66 -4.47 -9.82 -9.14
C LEU A 66 -4.73 -11.30 -8.85
N LYS A 67 -5.89 -11.82 -9.24
CA LYS A 67 -6.20 -13.26 -9.15
C LYS A 67 -5.23 -14.10 -9.99
N GLY A 68 -4.80 -13.60 -11.15
CA GLY A 68 -3.82 -14.26 -12.01
C GLY A 68 -2.39 -14.26 -11.45
N GLU A 69 -2.01 -13.24 -10.68
CA GLU A 69 -0.67 -13.13 -10.07
C GLU A 69 -0.48 -14.06 -8.87
N ALA A 70 -1.54 -14.44 -8.15
CA ALA A 70 -1.46 -15.28 -6.95
C ALA A 70 -1.18 -16.77 -7.22
N GLY A 71 -1.16 -17.18 -8.49
CA GLY A 71 -0.95 -18.57 -8.91
C GLY A 71 0.21 -18.79 -9.88
N SER A 72 1.11 -17.80 -10.05
CA SER A 72 2.33 -17.89 -10.87
C SER A 72 3.59 -17.88 -10.02
#